data_AF-A0A7V6NHT7-F1
#
_entry.id   AF-A0A7V6NHT7-F1
#
_cell.length_a   1.000
_cell.length_b   1.000
_cell.length_c   1.000
_cell.angle_alpha   90.00
_cell.angle_beta   90.00
_cell.angle_gamma   90.00
#
_symmetry.space_group_name_H-M   'P 1'
#
loop_
_entity.id
_entity.type
_entity.pdbx_description
1 polymer ?
#
loop_
_entity_poly.entity_id
_entity_poly.type
_entity_poly.pdbx_seq_one_letter_code
_entity_poly.pdbx_strand_id
1 'polypeptide(L)' 'MVKCEQDATRKSLEHYLAVSGVKAGYVAGKIGCHFSTLSHWRAGSRPLPSKYHIRLVEFLLSKKTKL' A
#
# COMPACT_ATOMS: atom_id res chain seq x y z
N MET A 1 -8.33 17.38 -3.77
CA MET A 1 -8.53 16.83 -2.41
C MET A 1 -8.02 15.37 -2.30
N VAL A 2 -6.89 15.00 -2.96
CA VAL A 2 -6.45 13.59 -3.13
C VAL A 2 -5.33 13.18 -2.14
N LYS A 3 -4.70 14.14 -1.44
CA LYS A 3 -3.53 13.89 -0.57
C LYS A 3 -3.91 13.12 0.71
N CYS A 4 -5.03 13.47 1.36
CA CYS A 4 -5.43 12.87 2.64
C CYS A 4 -5.74 11.37 2.54
N GLU A 5 -6.31 10.90 1.42
CA GLU A 5 -6.71 9.50 1.27
C GLU A 5 -5.52 8.55 1.10
N GLN A 6 -4.47 8.99 0.40
CA GLN A 6 -3.25 8.19 0.24
C GLN A 6 -2.44 8.10 1.54
N ASP A 7 -2.47 9.13 2.39
CA ASP A 7 -1.79 9.11 3.68
C ASP A 7 -2.43 8.11 4.66
N ALA A 8 -3.76 8.04 4.69
CA ALA A 8 -4.48 7.02 5.47
C ALA A 8 -4.13 5.61 4.98
N THR A 9 -4.13 5.41 3.65
CA THR A 9 -3.76 4.13 3.03
C THR A 9 -2.32 3.73 3.38
N ARG A 10 -1.39 4.70 3.41
CA ARG A 10 0.00 4.47 3.80
C ARG A 10 0.09 3.96 5.24
N LYS A 11 -0.62 4.60 6.18
CA LYS A 11 -0.68 4.15 7.59
C LYS A 11 -1.22 2.73 7.71
N SER A 12 -2.29 2.40 6.98
CA SER A 12 -2.84 1.03 6.96
C SER A 12 -1.86 0.01 6.39
N LEU A 13 -1.11 0.37 5.34
CA LEU A 13 -0.06 -0.50 4.81
C LEU A 13 1.05 -0.74 5.84
N GLU A 14 1.60 0.31 6.45
CA GLU A 14 2.68 0.13 7.45
C GLU A 14 2.23 -0.73 8.63
N HIS A 15 1.00 -0.52 9.11
CA HIS A 15 0.42 -1.36 10.15
C HIS A 15 0.31 -2.82 9.70
N TYR A 16 -0.22 -3.08 8.50
CA TYR A 16 -0.30 -4.44 7.94
C TYR A 16 1.08 -5.11 7.86
N LEU A 17 2.11 -4.40 7.38
CA LEU A 17 3.47 -4.93 7.29
C LEU A 17 4.03 -5.27 8.68
N ALA A 18 3.76 -4.44 9.68
CA ALA A 18 4.21 -4.66 11.05
C ALA A 18 3.53 -5.88 11.70
N VAL A 19 2.20 -6.04 11.56
CA VAL A 19 1.46 -7.13 12.21
C VAL A 19 1.60 -8.48 11.48
N SER A 20 1.71 -8.47 10.15
CA SER A 20 1.76 -9.70 9.36
C SER A 20 3.18 -10.25 9.14
N GLY A 21 4.22 -9.43 9.39
CA GLY A 21 5.61 -9.75 9.06
C GLY A 21 5.90 -9.83 7.55
N VAL A 22 4.92 -9.49 6.71
CA VAL A 22 5.05 -9.53 5.25
C VAL A 22 5.95 -8.40 4.77
N LYS A 23 6.80 -8.69 3.78
CA LYS A 23 7.67 -7.69 3.16
C LYS A 23 6.90 -6.83 2.15
N ALA A 24 7.19 -5.54 2.08
CA ALA A 24 6.56 -4.63 1.12
C ALA A 24 6.71 -5.07 -0.34
N GLY A 25 7.79 -5.78 -0.69
CA GLY A 25 7.97 -6.38 -2.03
C GLY A 25 6.88 -7.39 -2.40
N TYR A 26 6.38 -8.17 -1.43
CA TYR A 26 5.24 -9.06 -1.67
C TYR A 26 3.98 -8.28 -2.01
N VAL A 27 3.70 -7.20 -1.27
CA VAL A 27 2.54 -6.33 -1.52
C VAL A 27 2.65 -5.67 -2.90
N ALA A 28 3.83 -5.17 -3.27
CA ALA A 28 4.09 -4.61 -4.60
C ALA A 28 3.76 -5.63 -5.71
N GLY A 29 4.20 -6.88 -5.54
CA GLY A 29 3.87 -7.97 -6.45
C GLY A 29 2.36 -8.26 -6.53
N LYS A 30 1.65 -8.21 -5.40
CA LYS A 30 0.19 -8.43 -5.37
C LYS A 30 -0.63 -7.33 -6.05
N ILE A 31 -0.19 -6.08 -5.96
CA ILE A 31 -0.88 -4.96 -6.62
C ILE A 31 -0.39 -4.72 -8.06
N GLY A 32 0.65 -5.45 -8.49
CA GLY A 32 1.22 -5.38 -9.83
C GLY A 32 2.03 -4.11 -10.09
N CYS A 33 2.68 -3.56 -9.06
CA CYS A 33 3.60 -2.43 -9.21
C CYS A 33 5.04 -2.85 -8.90
N HIS A 34 6.00 -2.07 -9.40
CA HIS A 34 7.41 -2.31 -9.07
C HIS A 34 7.69 -1.94 -7.61
N PHE A 35 8.58 -2.68 -6.95
CA PHE A 35 8.92 -2.42 -5.54
C PHE A 35 9.39 -0.98 -5.31
N SER A 36 10.20 -0.42 -6.21
CA SER A 36 10.66 0.97 -6.12
C SER A 36 9.50 1.97 -6.17
N THR A 37 8.46 1.72 -6.98
CA THR A 37 7.26 2.56 -7.03
C THR A 37 6.56 2.59 -5.67
N LEU A 38 6.36 1.43 -5.06
CA LEU A 38 5.76 1.35 -3.73
C LEU A 38 6.67 2.00 -2.67
N SER A 39 7.98 1.79 -2.75
CA SER A 39 8.97 2.38 -1.83
C SER A 39 8.97 3.90 -1.88
N HIS A 40 9.00 4.52 -3.07
CA HIS A 40 8.91 5.96 -3.23
C HIS A 40 7.61 6.54 -2.67
N TRP A 41 6.50 5.84 -2.85
CA TRP A 41 5.22 6.25 -2.29
C TRP A 41 5.16 6.12 -0.76
N ARG A 42 5.71 5.04 -0.20
CA ARG A 42 5.85 4.85 1.25
C ARG A 42 6.73 5.93 1.88
N ALA A 43 7.78 6.36 1.21
CA ALA A 43 8.62 7.48 1.64
C ALA A 43 7.94 8.86 1.51
N GLY A 44 6.72 8.94 0.97
CA GLY A 44 6.03 10.20 0.70
C GLY A 44 6.64 11.02 -0.44
N SER A 45 7.65 10.48 -1.13
CA SER A 45 8.39 11.20 -2.17
C SER A 45 7.57 11.42 -3.45
N ARG A 46 6.64 10.50 -3.76
CA ARG A 46 5.78 10.56 -4.96
C ARG A 46 4.40 9.95 -4.66
N PRO A 47 3.31 10.47 -5.23
CA PRO A 47 2.01 9.84 -5.11
C PRO A 47 1.99 8.50 -5.85
N LEU A 48 1.18 7.55 -5.35
CA LEU A 48 0.97 6.29 -6.04
C LEU A 48 -0.04 6.53 -7.17
N PRO A 49 0.22 6.05 -8.39
CA PRO A 49 -0.76 6.13 -9.47
C PRO A 49 -2.09 5.47 -9.07
N SER A 50 -3.21 6.09 -9.45
CA SER A 50 -4.55 5.68 -8.99
C SER A 50 -4.85 4.19 -9.20
N LYS A 51 -4.43 3.62 -10.33
CA LYS A 51 -4.60 2.18 -10.62
C LYS A 51 -3.95 1.26 -9.58
N TYR A 52 -2.80 1.64 -9.05
CA TYR A 52 -2.10 0.86 -8.02
C TYR A 52 -2.62 1.18 -6.62
N HIS A 53 -3.08 2.41 -6.40
CA HIS A 53 -3.71 2.81 -5.14
C HIS A 53 -5.02 2.06 -4.91
N ILE A 54 -5.89 1.97 -5.93
CA ILE A 54 -7.14 1.19 -5.85
C ILE A 54 -6.85 -0.28 -5.52
N ARG A 55 -5.93 -0.92 -6.25
CA ARG A 55 -5.53 -2.32 -5.98
C ARG A 55 -4.94 -2.52 -4.59
N LEU A 56 -4.20 -1.53 -4.09
CA LEU A 56 -3.65 -1.56 -2.73
C LEU A 56 -4.75 -1.49 -1.68
N VAL A 57 -5.75 -0.63 -1.88
CA VAL A 57 -6.90 -0.53 -0.98
C VAL A 57 -7.69 -1.83 -0.98
N GLU A 58 -8.01 -2.38 -2.15
CA GLU A 58 -8.67 -3.69 -2.28
C GLU A 58 -7.90 -4.81 -1.59
N PHE A 59 -6.57 -4.85 -1.79
CA PHE A 59 -5.69 -5.79 -1.10
C PHE A 59 -5.80 -5.65 0.41
N LEU A 60 -5.66 -4.44 0.96
CA LEU A 60 -5.70 -4.20 2.40
C LEU A 60 -7.07 -4.53 3.01
N LEU A 61 -8.17 -4.19 2.32
CA LEU A 61 -9.53 -4.55 2.74
C LEU A 61 -9.72 -6.08 2.79
N SER A 62 -9.21 -6.81 1.78
CA SER A 62 -9.29 -8.27 1.75
C SER A 62 -8.51 -8.97 2.89
N LYS A 63 -7.52 -8.29 3.47
CA LYS A 63 -6.71 -8.80 4.58
C LYS A 63 -7.25 -8.40 5.94
N LYS A 64 -7.92 -7.25 6.05
CA LYS A 64 -8.59 -6.83 7.29
C LYS A 64 -9.65 -7.82 7.76
N THR A 65 -10.31 -8.55 6.86
CA THR A 65 -11.30 -9.59 7.21
C THR A 65 -10.67 -10.90 7.70
N LYS A 66 -9.35 -11.06 7.56
CA LYS A 66 -8.62 -12.31 7.89
C LYS A 66 -7.60 -12.16 9.02
N LEU A 67 -7.43 -10.94 9.53
CA LEU A 67 -6.60 -10.59 10.69
C LEU A 67 -7.52 -10.40 11.89
#